data_AF-A0A1G6ICP8-F1
#
_entry.id   AF-A0A1G6ICP8-F1
#
_cell.length_a   1.000
_cell.length_b   1.000
_cell.length_c   1.000
_cell.angle_alpha   90.00
_cell.angle_beta   90.00
_cell.angle_gamma   90.00
#
_symmetry.space_group_name_H-M   'P 1'
#
loop_
_entity.id
_entity.type
_entity.pdbx_description
1 polymer ?
#
loop_
_entity_poly.entity_id
_entity_poly.type
_entity_poly.pdbx_seq_one_letter_code
_entity_poly.pdbx_strand_id
1 'polypeptide(L)'
;MHDYWTSTALLFHRKREELSDDERASLRFYIALIDDMDGLTPNSAPRRWCAAARAVEEFTREHGRLPAPTDPGPLHAWVELQRTAVLNAFQRDRLRAIRGWSDV
;
A
#
# COMPACT_ATOMS: atom_id res chain seq x y z
N MET A 1 15.14 3.30 -1.34
CA MET A 1 13.72 3.22 -1.71
C MET A 1 13.49 1.84 -2.27
N HIS A 2 12.72 0.98 -1.58
CA HIS A 2 12.48 -0.38 -2.06
C HIS A 2 11.63 -0.30 -3.33
N ASP A 3 12.10 -0.93 -4.41
CA ASP A 3 11.37 -1.02 -5.68
C ASP A 3 10.22 -2.04 -5.54
N TYR A 4 9.05 -1.58 -5.08
CA TYR A 4 7.85 -2.40 -4.88
C TYR A 4 6.98 -2.51 -6.14
N TRP A 5 7.21 -1.64 -7.13
CA TRP A 5 6.39 -1.49 -8.33
C TRP A 5 6.88 -2.40 -9.45
N THR A 6 8.19 -2.58 -9.63
CA THR A 6 8.75 -3.44 -10.69
C THR A 6 8.38 -4.91 -10.50
N SER A 7 8.54 -5.47 -9.30
CA SER A 7 8.21 -6.87 -9.02
C SER A 7 6.74 -7.20 -9.27
N THR A 8 5.84 -6.27 -8.91
CA THR A 8 4.40 -6.45 -9.11
C THR A 8 4.01 -6.20 -10.57
N ALA A 9 4.64 -5.24 -11.26
CA ALA A 9 4.40 -4.97 -12.68
C ALA A 9 4.79 -6.16 -13.57
N LEU A 10 5.84 -6.90 -13.21
CA LEU A 10 6.26 -8.09 -13.96
C LEU A 10 5.19 -9.21 -13.95
N LEU A 11 4.27 -9.22 -12.96
CA LEU A 11 3.19 -10.20 -12.92
C LEU A 11 2.19 -10.05 -14.07
N PHE A 12 2.08 -8.87 -14.72
CA PHE A 12 1.23 -8.70 -15.91
C PHE A 12 1.70 -9.51 -17.11
N HIS A 13 2.98 -9.91 -17.14
CA HIS A 13 3.54 -10.72 -18.22
C HIS A 13 3.37 -12.22 -17.99
N ARG A 14 2.81 -12.63 -16.84
CA ARG A 14 2.53 -14.03 -16.51
C ARG A 14 1.06 -14.35 -16.75
N LYS A 15 0.78 -15.62 -17.07
CA LYS A 15 -0.59 -16.10 -17.20
C LYS A 15 -1.27 -16.11 -15.84
N ARG A 16 -2.55 -15.72 -15.80
CA ARG A 16 -3.28 -15.55 -14.55
C ARG A 16 -3.46 -16.86 -13.78
N GLU A 17 -3.50 -17.99 -14.49
CA GLU A 17 -3.62 -19.34 -13.92
C GLU A 17 -2.33 -19.78 -13.20
N GLU A 18 -1.20 -19.19 -13.55
CA GLU A 18 0.12 -19.48 -12.97
C GLU A 18 0.43 -18.61 -11.74
N LEU A 19 -0.50 -17.72 -11.37
CA LEU A 19 -0.35 -16.82 -10.24
C LEU A 19 -0.92 -17.44 -8.97
N SER A 20 -0.10 -17.44 -7.92
CA SER A 20 -0.53 -17.72 -6.56
C SER A 20 -1.64 -16.75 -6.11
N ASP A 21 -2.36 -17.11 -5.05
CA ASP A 21 -3.38 -16.21 -4.47
C ASP A 21 -2.78 -14.88 -4.00
N ASP A 22 -1.55 -14.88 -3.48
CA ASP A 22 -0.83 -13.66 -3.06
C ASP A 22 -0.44 -12.77 -4.25
N GLU A 23 0.03 -13.37 -5.35
CA GLU A 23 0.33 -12.63 -6.58
C GLU A 23 -0.93 -12.04 -7.21
N ARG A 24 -2.03 -12.80 -7.24
CA ARG A 24 -3.34 -12.31 -7.70
C ARG A 24 -3.85 -11.19 -6.81
N ALA A 25 -3.68 -11.29 -5.50
CA ALA A 25 -4.03 -10.21 -4.58
C ALA A 25 -3.16 -8.97 -4.84
N SER A 26 -1.85 -9.14 -4.99
CA SER A 26 -0.90 -8.05 -5.25
C SER A 26 -1.22 -7.30 -6.54
N LEU A 27 -1.55 -8.00 -7.63
CA LEU A 27 -2.02 -7.37 -8.88
C LEU A 27 -3.28 -6.52 -8.68
N ARG A 28 -4.25 -6.96 -7.86
CA ARG A 28 -5.47 -6.18 -7.59
C ARG A 28 -5.16 -4.86 -6.89
N PHE A 29 -4.18 -4.85 -5.99
CA PHE A 29 -3.76 -3.62 -5.31
C PHE A 29 -2.94 -2.71 -6.21
N TYR A 30 -2.08 -3.27 -7.06
CA TYR A 30 -1.31 -2.50 -8.03
C TYR A 30 -2.20 -1.83 -9.09
N ILE A 31 -3.19 -2.56 -9.63
CA ILE A 31 -4.20 -2.00 -10.54
C ILE A 31 -4.96 -0.86 -9.84
N ALA A 32 -5.40 -1.08 -8.59
CA ALA A 32 -6.09 -0.04 -7.83
C ALA A 32 -5.22 1.19 -7.52
N LEU A 33 -3.89 1.03 -7.40
CA LEU A 33 -2.96 2.17 -7.29
C LEU A 33 -2.93 2.97 -8.59
N ILE A 34 -2.77 2.31 -9.74
CA ILE A 34 -2.78 2.97 -11.06
C ILE A 34 -4.12 3.67 -11.28
N ASP A 35 -5.23 2.96 -11.04
CA ASP A 35 -6.57 3.52 -11.18
C ASP A 35 -6.84 4.66 -10.20
N ASP A 36 -6.24 4.67 -9.01
CA ASP A 36 -6.34 5.81 -8.09
C ASP A 36 -5.53 7.01 -8.58
N MET A 37 -4.34 6.78 -9.15
CA MET A 37 -3.55 7.83 -9.80
C MET A 37 -4.28 8.45 -11.00
N ASP A 38 -5.00 7.61 -11.77
CA ASP A 38 -5.75 8.03 -12.95
C ASP A 38 -7.20 8.46 -12.64
N GLY A 39 -7.65 8.30 -11.39
CA GLY A 39 -9.00 8.66 -10.94
C GLY A 39 -10.13 7.72 -11.42
N LEU A 40 -9.82 6.52 -11.92
CA LEU A 40 -10.69 5.68 -12.75
C LEU A 40 -11.57 4.65 -12.01
N THR A 41 -11.39 4.38 -10.71
CA THR A 41 -12.17 3.32 -10.02
C THR A 41 -13.23 3.79 -9.01
N PRO A 42 -14.35 3.06 -8.81
CA PRO A 42 -15.23 3.24 -7.65
C PRO A 42 -14.51 2.98 -6.31
N ASN A 43 -15.07 3.47 -5.21
CA ASN A 43 -14.56 3.35 -3.82
C ASN A 43 -14.42 1.88 -3.34
N SER A 44 -13.37 1.18 -3.78
CA SER A 44 -13.04 -0.21 -3.44
C SER A 44 -12.12 -0.30 -2.22
N ALA A 45 -12.04 -1.47 -1.58
CA ALA A 45 -11.15 -1.67 -0.44
C ALA A 45 -9.66 -1.47 -0.82
N PRO A 46 -9.14 -2.00 -1.95
CA PRO A 46 -7.78 -1.69 -2.41
C PRO A 46 -7.55 -0.21 -2.67
N ARG A 47 -8.53 0.50 -3.26
CA ARG A 47 -8.43 1.95 -3.48
C ARG A 47 -8.31 2.72 -2.15
N ARG A 48 -9.18 2.44 -1.18
CA ARG A 48 -9.11 3.06 0.16
C ARG A 48 -7.77 2.79 0.85
N TRP A 49 -7.26 1.57 0.71
CA TRP A 49 -5.96 1.20 1.25
C TRP A 49 -4.83 2.00 0.59
N CYS A 50 -4.81 2.09 -0.74
CA CYS A 50 -3.79 2.85 -1.50
C CYS A 50 -3.84 4.35 -1.18
N ALA A 51 -5.04 4.93 -1.02
CA ALA A 51 -5.23 6.33 -0.66
C ALA A 51 -4.73 6.61 0.76
N ALA A 52 -5.05 5.75 1.73
CA ALA A 52 -4.55 5.88 3.10
C ALA A 52 -3.03 5.73 3.18
N ALA A 53 -2.45 4.77 2.45
CA ALA A 53 -0.99 4.60 2.35
C ALA A 53 -0.32 5.86 1.77
N ARG A 54 -0.88 6.46 0.71
CA ARG A 54 -0.38 7.73 0.15
C ARG A 54 -0.46 8.87 1.15
N ALA A 55 -1.55 9.00 1.90
CA ALA A 55 -1.67 10.03 2.93
C ALA A 55 -0.63 9.86 4.05
N VAL A 56 -0.27 8.62 4.42
CA VAL A 56 0.83 8.35 5.36
C VAL A 56 2.19 8.70 4.75
N GLU A 57 2.43 8.34 3.48
CA GLU A 57 3.65 8.75 2.76
C GLU A 57 3.82 10.28 2.76
N GLU A 58 2.76 11.02 2.43
CA GLU A 58 2.75 12.49 2.44
C GLU A 58 3.01 13.05 3.85
N PHE A 59 2.32 12.53 4.87
CA PHE A 59 2.55 12.93 6.26
C PHE A 59 4.01 12.71 6.69
N THR A 60 4.58 11.54 6.36
CA THR A 60 5.97 11.24 6.74
C THR A 60 6.99 12.11 5.99
N ARG A 61 6.65 12.54 4.78
CA ARG A 61 7.47 13.49 4.00
C ARG A 61 7.45 14.88 4.65
N GLU A 62 6.30 15.33 5.13
CA GLU A 62 6.13 16.67 5.74
C GLU A 62 6.67 16.74 7.17
N HIS A 63 6.43 15.70 7.98
CA HIS A 63 6.74 15.70 9.41
C HIS A 63 8.01 14.91 9.76
N GLY A 64 8.55 14.11 8.85
CA GLY A 64 9.76 13.29 9.08
C GLY A 64 9.55 12.09 10.01
N ARG A 65 8.31 11.80 10.42
CA ARG A 65 7.94 10.70 11.31
C ARG A 65 6.60 10.09 10.90
N LEU A 66 6.30 8.89 11.38
CA LEU A 66 4.97 8.29 11.24
C LEU A 66 3.91 9.07 12.05
N PRO A 67 2.63 9.00 11.63
CA PRO A 67 1.50 9.49 12.40
C PRO A 67 1.43 8.85 13.80
N ALA A 68 1.21 9.68 14.81
CA ALA A 68 1.13 9.34 16.23
C ALA A 68 -0.30 9.58 16.76
N PRO A 69 -0.69 9.01 17.92
CA PRO A 69 -2.05 9.16 18.46
C PRO A 69 -2.47 10.62 18.70
N THR A 70 -1.50 11.51 18.89
CA THR A 70 -1.72 12.94 19.10
C THR A 70 -1.98 13.72 17.82
N ASP A 71 -1.73 13.13 16.65
CA ASP A 71 -1.98 13.78 15.37
C ASP A 71 -3.47 13.71 15.01
N PRO A 72 -4.01 14.76 14.37
CA PRO A 72 -5.41 14.79 13.99
C PRO A 72 -5.71 13.77 12.88
N GLY A 73 -6.91 13.18 12.95
CA GLY A 73 -7.44 12.34 11.88
C GLY A 73 -7.09 10.85 12.02
N PRO A 74 -7.46 10.03 11.02
CA PRO A 74 -7.46 8.58 11.15
C PRO A 74 -6.12 7.90 10.83
N LEU A 75 -5.07 8.65 10.47
CA LEU A 75 -3.83 8.07 9.93
C LEU A 75 -3.09 7.20 10.94
N HIS A 76 -3.05 7.61 12.21
CA HIS A 76 -2.43 6.80 13.26
C HIS A 76 -3.14 5.45 13.42
N ALA A 77 -4.47 5.46 13.50
CA ALA A 77 -5.25 4.23 13.60
C ALA A 77 -5.06 3.31 12.38
N TRP A 78 -4.91 3.89 11.18
CA TRP A 78 -4.62 3.11 9.97
C TRP A 78 -3.23 2.44 10.02
N VAL A 79 -2.22 3.15 10.51
CA VAL A 79 -0.86 2.61 10.70
C VAL A 79 -0.89 1.43 11.66
N GLU A 80 -1.54 1.56 12.82
CA GLU A 80 -1.67 0.48 13.79
C GLU A 80 -2.40 -0.74 13.21
N LEU A 81 -3.47 -0.51 12.43
CA LEU A 81 -4.19 -1.59 11.76
C LEU A 81 -3.28 -2.39 10.82
N GLN A 82 -2.38 -1.71 10.09
CA GLN A 82 -1.47 -2.38 9.16
C GLN A 82 -0.42 -3.25 9.88
N ARG A 83 -0.06 -2.95 11.12
CA ARG A 83 0.89 -3.76 11.91
C ARG A 83 0.36 -5.13 12.27
N THR A 84 -0.96 -5.24 12.43
CA THR A 84 -1.62 -6.50 12.81
C THR A 84 -2.35 -7.19 11.66
N ALA A 85 -2.42 -6.54 10.50
CA ALA A 85 -3.14 -7.07 9.34
C ALA A 85 -2.36 -8.19 8.65
N VAL A 86 -3.10 -9.13 8.05
CA VAL A 86 -2.53 -10.06 7.07
C VAL A 86 -2.39 -9.30 5.75
N LEU A 87 -1.14 -8.98 5.40
CA LEU A 87 -0.79 -8.15 4.25
C LEU A 87 -0.22 -8.99 3.10
N ASN A 88 -0.66 -8.71 1.88
CA ASN A 88 -0.04 -9.28 0.68
C ASN A 88 1.36 -8.67 0.43
N ALA A 89 2.12 -9.27 -0.48
CA ALA A 89 3.47 -8.82 -0.81
C ALA A 89 3.54 -7.33 -1.22
N PHE A 90 2.66 -6.87 -2.10
CA PHE A 90 2.60 -5.47 -2.52
C PHE A 90 2.40 -4.52 -1.32
N GLN A 91 1.47 -4.85 -0.42
CA GLN A 91 1.20 -4.02 0.75
C GLN A 91 2.42 -3.95 1.68
N ARG A 92 3.07 -5.09 1.94
CA ARG A 92 4.29 -5.15 2.77
C ARG A 92 5.42 -4.31 2.16
N ASP A 93 5.69 -4.48 0.88
CA ASP A 93 6.79 -3.79 0.21
C ASP A 93 6.53 -2.28 0.12
N ARG A 94 5.29 -1.88 -0.13
CA ARG A 94 4.92 -0.45 -0.11
C ARG A 94 5.07 0.16 1.28
N LEU A 95 4.62 -0.52 2.33
CA LEU A 95 4.77 -0.03 3.70
C LEU A 95 6.24 0.12 4.08
N ARG A 96 7.10 -0.84 3.72
CA ARG A 96 8.57 -0.76 3.93
C ARG A 96 9.22 0.40 3.18
N ALA A 97 8.60 0.90 2.11
CA ALA A 97 9.07 2.08 1.39
C ALA A 97 8.70 3.39 2.11
N ILE A 98 7.75 3.37 3.06
CA ILE A 98 7.36 4.53 3.86
C ILE A 98 8.46 4.86 4.87
N ARG A 99 8.85 6.14 4.95
CA ARG A 99 9.88 6.60 5.87
C ARG A 99 9.46 6.37 7.33
N GLY A 100 10.31 5.68 8.08
CA GLY A 100 10.05 5.37 9.49
C GLY A 100 9.19 4.14 9.73
N TRP A 101 8.77 3.43 8.67
CA TRP A 101 8.12 2.14 8.81
C TRP A 101 9.11 1.09 9.32
N SER A 102 8.67 0.29 10.30
CA SER A 102 9.43 -0.85 10.83
C SER A 102 8.51 -2.06 10.95
N ASP A 103 8.97 -3.20 10.43
CA ASP A 103 8.39 -4.51 10.69
C ASP A 103 8.74 -4.85 12.15
N VAL A 104 7.80 -4.60 13.08
CA VAL A 104 7.93 -4.99 14.49
C VAL A 104 7.39 -6.41 14.65
#